data_AF-A0A1F5ATS3-F1
#
_entry.id   AF-A0A1F5ATS3-F1
#
_cell.length_a   1.000
_cell.length_b   1.000
_cell.length_c   1.000
_cell.angle_alpha   90.00
_cell.angle_beta   90.00
_cell.angle_gamma   90.00
#
_symmetry.space_group_name_H-M   'P 1'
#
loop_
_entity.id
_entity.type
_entity.pdbx_description
1 polymer ?
#
loop_
_entity_poly.entity_id
_entity_poly.type
_entity_poly.pdbx_seq_one_letter_code
_entity_poly.pdbx_strand_id
1 'polypeptide(L)'
;MDCHGEGHHIFTHPAVLAAAIELFGDLGAQVKVAEASGLRRDTNTVLFDSGYKPVLEKYGVPFVDLNLDDVEKVPIPSNLTGLNNLYIPRTVLRSDHIVSLPKMKTHHWAGVTLSLKNMLGVLPGIKYGWPKNRLHTIGLHEAIVDIGYTVRPHFAIIDGVYGIEGNGPLFGDNKFAGVLVMSDDCLAADAVACRIMGVNPGRVEYLKLAAGPVDARLPPLGNTKDIEVTGAAAAAVRQDFKLLDEFRRLRL
;
A
#
# COMPACT_ATOMS: atom_id res chain seq x y z
N MET A 1 5.81 19.74 -13.36
CA MET A 1 5.73 18.38 -13.93
C MET A 1 4.30 18.19 -14.36
N ASP A 2 4.08 17.95 -15.65
CA ASP A 2 2.76 17.63 -16.17
C ASP A 2 2.32 16.27 -15.58
N CYS A 3 1.18 16.24 -14.89
CA CYS A 3 0.63 15.01 -14.31
C CYS A 3 -0.06 14.13 -15.37
N HIS A 4 -0.16 14.59 -16.62
CA HIS A 4 -0.85 13.93 -17.72
C HIS A 4 0.05 13.11 -18.65
N GLY A 5 1.31 12.84 -18.28
CA GLY A 5 2.25 12.10 -19.13
C GLY A 5 1.72 10.73 -19.59
N GLU A 6 2.04 10.35 -20.84
CA GLU A 6 1.67 9.10 -21.52
C GLU A 6 2.25 7.81 -20.88
N GLY A 7 2.99 7.94 -19.77
CA GLY A 7 3.64 6.83 -19.09
C GLY A 7 2.66 5.90 -18.37
N HIS A 8 3.05 4.64 -18.21
CA HIS A 8 2.32 3.67 -17.39
C HIS A 8 2.52 4.00 -15.90
N HIS A 9 1.44 4.37 -15.19
CA HIS A 9 1.49 4.96 -13.84
C HIS A 9 1.49 3.88 -12.75
N ILE A 10 2.50 2.99 -12.74
CA ILE A 10 2.56 1.84 -11.80
C ILE A 10 2.87 2.28 -10.37
N PHE A 11 3.70 3.32 -10.23
CA PHE A 11 4.20 3.85 -8.98
C PHE A 11 3.40 5.08 -8.54
N THR A 12 3.49 5.43 -7.26
CA THR A 12 3.02 6.73 -6.77
C THR A 12 3.65 7.85 -7.59
N HIS A 13 2.88 8.88 -7.90
CA HIS A 13 3.34 9.99 -8.71
C HIS A 13 4.43 10.77 -7.96
N PRO A 14 5.55 11.16 -8.60
CA PRO A 14 6.64 11.90 -7.95
C PRO A 14 6.19 13.18 -7.25
N ALA A 15 5.21 13.88 -7.80
CA ALA A 15 4.64 15.08 -7.16
C ALA A 15 3.91 14.76 -5.85
N VAL A 16 3.26 13.60 -5.74
CA VAL A 16 2.60 13.16 -4.49
C VAL A 16 3.67 12.79 -3.45
N LEU A 17 4.74 12.11 -3.88
CA LEU A 17 5.89 11.84 -3.01
C LEU A 17 6.53 13.14 -2.51
N ALA A 18 6.78 14.11 -3.40
CA ALA A 18 7.34 15.41 -3.05
C ALA A 18 6.47 16.15 -2.03
N ALA A 19 5.15 16.19 -2.26
CA ALA A 19 4.20 16.82 -1.35
C ALA A 19 4.16 16.14 0.02
N ALA A 20 4.24 14.81 0.08
CA ALA A 20 4.32 14.08 1.34
C ALA A 20 5.63 14.40 2.09
N ILE A 21 6.77 14.39 1.41
CA ILE A 21 8.07 14.75 1.99
C ILE A 21 8.03 16.16 2.58
N GLU A 22 7.51 17.12 1.82
CA GLU A 22 7.40 18.52 2.24
C GLU A 22 6.48 18.67 3.45
N LEU A 23 5.27 18.09 3.40
CA LEU A 23 4.31 18.16 4.49
C LEU A 23 4.86 17.60 5.80
N PHE A 24 5.45 16.40 5.78
CA PHE A 24 6.00 15.79 6.99
C PHE A 24 7.29 16.50 7.46
N GLY A 25 8.10 17.02 6.53
CA GLY A 25 9.27 17.84 6.84
C GLY A 25 8.90 19.14 7.55
N ASP A 26 7.86 19.83 7.09
CA ASP A 26 7.33 21.06 7.69
C ASP A 26 6.75 20.81 9.10
N LEU A 27 6.26 19.60 9.35
CA LEU A 27 5.85 19.13 10.68
C LEU A 27 7.05 18.73 11.57
N GLY A 28 8.29 18.84 11.07
CA GLY A 28 9.52 18.58 11.82
C GLY A 28 10.01 17.12 11.77
N ALA A 29 9.44 16.28 10.90
CA ALA A 29 9.85 14.88 10.80
C ALA A 29 11.17 14.71 10.03
N GLN A 30 11.99 13.73 10.45
CA GLN A 30 13.11 13.26 9.66
C GLN A 30 12.63 12.20 8.66
N VAL A 31 12.32 12.64 7.44
CA VAL A 31 11.73 11.78 6.42
C VAL A 31 12.78 10.85 5.80
N LYS A 32 12.39 9.59 5.59
CA LYS A 32 13.11 8.62 4.75
C LYS A 32 12.11 8.00 3.78
N VAL A 33 12.56 7.70 2.56
CA VAL A 33 11.75 6.97 1.58
C VAL A 33 12.31 5.56 1.45
N ALA A 34 11.48 4.56 1.63
CA ALA A 34 11.90 3.17 1.66
C ALA A 34 11.01 2.30 0.77
N GLU A 35 11.62 1.38 0.03
CA GLU A 35 10.94 0.48 -0.89
C GLU A 35 11.67 -0.86 -0.95
N ALA A 36 10.95 -1.96 -1.20
CA ALA A 36 11.56 -3.25 -1.52
C ALA A 36 10.91 -3.81 -2.79
N SER A 37 11.62 -3.64 -3.92
CA SER A 37 11.17 -4.12 -5.22
C SER A 37 10.74 -5.59 -5.17
N GLY A 38 9.48 -5.85 -5.53
CA GLY A 38 8.94 -7.20 -5.63
C GLY A 38 9.51 -7.97 -6.83
N LEU A 39 9.97 -7.28 -7.87
CA LEU A 39 10.70 -7.94 -8.96
C LEU A 39 12.18 -8.01 -8.59
N ARG A 40 12.89 -9.06 -9.03
CA ARG A 40 14.35 -9.17 -8.91
C ARG A 40 15.03 -8.18 -9.86
N ARG A 41 14.80 -6.90 -9.59
CA ARG A 41 15.30 -5.72 -10.30
C ARG A 41 16.13 -4.91 -9.33
N ASP A 42 17.11 -4.21 -9.88
CA ASP A 42 17.90 -3.27 -9.12
C ASP A 42 17.03 -2.10 -8.66
N THR A 43 17.10 -1.76 -7.38
CA THR A 43 16.25 -0.72 -6.81
C THR A 43 16.63 0.67 -7.31
N ASN A 44 17.86 0.90 -7.79
CA ASN A 44 18.20 2.16 -8.47
C ASN A 44 17.49 2.30 -9.81
N THR A 45 17.26 1.19 -10.53
CA THR A 45 16.40 1.20 -11.72
C THR A 45 14.99 1.62 -11.36
N VAL A 46 14.42 1.08 -10.26
CA VAL A 46 13.09 1.50 -9.79
C VAL A 46 13.05 2.98 -9.42
N LEU A 47 14.08 3.50 -8.74
CA LEU A 47 14.21 4.93 -8.42
C LEU A 47 14.26 5.83 -9.66
N PHE A 48 14.93 5.36 -10.72
CA PHE A 48 15.02 6.08 -11.99
C PHE A 48 13.68 6.05 -12.74
N ASP A 49 13.12 4.85 -12.95
CA ASP A 49 11.87 4.64 -13.70
C ASP A 49 10.67 5.30 -13.02
N SER A 50 10.65 5.35 -11.69
CA SER A 50 9.60 6.03 -10.92
C SER A 50 9.73 7.56 -10.95
N GLY A 51 10.90 8.10 -11.32
CA GLY A 51 11.17 9.53 -11.23
C GLY A 51 11.38 10.04 -9.80
N TYR A 52 11.60 9.16 -8.83
CA TYR A 52 11.80 9.56 -7.43
C TYR A 52 13.18 10.15 -7.18
N LYS A 53 14.21 9.70 -7.89
CA LYS A 53 15.59 10.17 -7.65
C LYS A 53 15.74 11.70 -7.64
N PRO A 54 15.25 12.46 -8.64
CA PRO A 54 15.32 13.93 -8.61
C PRO A 54 14.54 14.56 -7.46
N VAL A 55 13.43 13.95 -7.02
CA VAL A 55 12.66 14.42 -5.86
C VAL A 55 13.49 14.25 -4.59
N LEU A 56 14.04 13.06 -4.37
CA LEU A 56 14.84 12.77 -3.18
C LEU A 56 16.09 13.66 -3.09
N GLU A 57 16.77 13.89 -4.22
CA GLU A 57 17.92 14.81 -4.30
C GLU A 57 17.52 16.26 -3.99
N LYS A 58 16.38 16.74 -4.53
CA LYS A 58 15.87 18.09 -4.26
C LYS A 58 15.62 18.34 -2.77
N TYR A 59 15.03 17.37 -2.08
CA TYR A 59 14.66 17.51 -0.66
C TYR A 59 15.74 16.98 0.30
N GLY A 60 16.85 16.43 -0.20
CA GLY A 60 17.91 15.84 0.62
C GLY A 60 17.45 14.62 1.43
N VAL A 61 16.47 13.86 0.93
CA VAL A 61 15.86 12.73 1.65
C VAL A 61 16.55 11.43 1.28
N PRO A 62 17.00 10.61 2.26
CA PRO A 62 17.63 9.34 1.98
C PRO A 62 16.61 8.33 1.44
N PHE A 63 17.06 7.57 0.43
CA PHE A 63 16.37 6.38 -0.03
C PHE A 63 16.94 5.12 0.67
N VAL A 64 16.06 4.21 1.09
CA VAL A 64 16.45 2.94 1.69
C VAL A 64 15.90 1.79 0.85
N ASP A 65 16.80 0.97 0.29
CA ASP A 65 16.43 -0.31 -0.29
C ASP A 65 16.24 -1.35 0.82
N LEU A 66 14.97 -1.64 1.12
CA LEU A 66 14.60 -2.57 2.17
C LEU A 66 15.04 -4.01 1.86
N ASN A 67 15.38 -4.37 0.61
CA ASN A 67 15.93 -5.69 0.28
C ASN A 67 17.36 -5.88 0.80
N LEU A 68 18.09 -4.78 1.02
CA LEU A 68 19.49 -4.76 1.44
C LEU A 68 19.68 -4.27 2.88
N ASP A 69 18.60 -3.88 3.55
CA ASP A 69 18.63 -3.46 4.95
C ASP A 69 18.88 -4.65 5.89
N ASP A 70 19.42 -4.36 7.06
CA ASP A 70 19.49 -5.30 8.16
C ASP A 70 18.08 -5.68 8.60
N VAL A 71 17.88 -6.93 9.03
CA VAL A 71 16.56 -7.44 9.40
C VAL A 71 16.56 -8.02 10.81
N GLU A 72 15.41 -7.90 11.47
CA GLU A 72 15.16 -8.56 12.75
C GLU A 72 13.96 -9.51 12.63
N LYS A 73 14.02 -10.63 13.37
CA LYS A 73 12.95 -11.60 13.42
C LYS A 73 11.96 -11.20 14.52
N VAL A 74 10.73 -10.87 14.13
CA VAL A 74 9.69 -10.33 14.99
C VAL A 74 8.50 -11.29 15.02
N PRO A 75 7.89 -11.57 16.20
CA PRO A 75 6.70 -12.41 16.29
C PRO A 75 5.52 -11.78 15.54
N ILE A 76 4.66 -12.62 14.96
CA ILE A 76 3.41 -12.19 14.33
C ILE A 76 2.30 -12.26 15.38
N PRO A 77 1.67 -11.14 15.75
CA PRO A 77 0.62 -11.17 16.77
C PRO A 77 -0.57 -12.04 16.38
N SER A 78 -1.07 -11.89 15.16
CA SER A 78 -2.28 -12.58 14.66
C SER A 78 -2.01 -14.02 14.20
N ASN A 79 -0.83 -14.27 13.64
CA ASN A 79 -0.35 -15.58 13.19
C ASN A 79 -1.35 -16.36 12.31
N LEU A 80 -2.13 -15.67 11.48
CA LEU A 80 -3.15 -16.29 10.62
C LEU A 80 -2.52 -17.23 9.59
N THR A 81 -1.30 -16.93 9.16
CA THR A 81 -0.52 -17.76 8.23
C THR A 81 0.21 -18.93 8.89
N GLY A 82 0.28 -18.99 10.23
CA GLY A 82 1.06 -19.99 10.96
C GLY A 82 2.59 -19.82 10.86
N LEU A 83 3.09 -18.71 10.30
CA LEU A 83 4.52 -18.45 10.15
C LEU A 83 5.26 -18.18 11.47
N ASN A 84 4.52 -17.82 12.52
CA ASN A 84 4.97 -17.41 13.85
C ASN A 84 5.81 -16.13 13.90
N ASN A 85 6.65 -15.85 12.89
CA ASN A 85 7.54 -14.69 12.86
C ASN A 85 7.73 -14.14 11.44
N LEU A 86 8.05 -12.85 11.35
CA LEU A 86 8.52 -12.17 10.13
C LEU A 86 9.93 -11.59 10.32
N TYR A 87 10.74 -11.58 9.26
CA TYR A 87 11.94 -10.77 9.15
C TYR A 87 11.55 -9.39 8.65
N ILE A 88 11.68 -8.37 9.50
CA ILE A 88 11.33 -6.98 9.19
C ILE A 88 12.62 -6.15 9.11
N PRO A 89 12.77 -5.26 8.11
CA PRO A 89 13.89 -4.34 8.02
C PRO A 89 14.01 -3.43 9.24
N ARG A 90 15.23 -3.17 9.71
CA ARG A 90 15.51 -2.30 10.86
C ARG A 90 15.03 -0.87 10.63
N THR A 91 15.09 -0.38 9.40
CA THR A 91 14.57 0.95 9.06
C THR A 91 13.09 1.05 9.39
N VAL A 92 12.30 0.00 9.13
CA VAL A 92 10.88 -0.02 9.45
C VAL A 92 10.66 -0.13 10.96
N LEU A 93 11.36 -1.04 11.63
CA LEU A 93 11.21 -1.24 13.09
C LEU A 93 11.63 -0.04 13.93
N ARG A 94 12.55 0.77 13.42
CA ARG A 94 13.07 1.97 14.11
C ARG A 94 12.35 3.25 13.72
N SER A 95 11.33 3.18 12.85
CA SER A 95 10.55 4.35 12.47
C SER A 95 9.44 4.58 13.50
N ASP A 96 9.37 5.79 14.05
CA ASP A 96 8.32 6.18 14.99
C ASP A 96 6.95 6.32 14.31
N HIS A 97 6.96 6.61 13.01
CA HIS A 97 5.76 6.79 12.20
C HIS A 97 5.97 6.21 10.81
N ILE A 98 5.02 5.39 10.36
CA ILE A 98 5.08 4.69 9.06
C ILE A 98 3.91 5.19 8.22
N VAL A 99 4.23 5.86 7.12
CA VAL A 99 3.25 6.33 6.13
C VAL A 99 3.20 5.37 4.96
N SER A 100 2.06 4.75 4.72
CA SER A 100 1.81 3.96 3.53
C SER A 100 1.42 4.88 2.38
N LEU A 101 2.20 4.89 1.30
CA LEU A 101 2.01 5.77 0.15
C LEU A 101 1.72 4.96 -1.15
N PRO A 102 0.61 4.18 -1.22
CA PRO A 102 0.33 3.32 -2.37
C PRO A 102 -0.29 4.07 -3.55
N LYS A 103 -0.13 3.51 -4.75
CA LYS A 103 -1.01 3.78 -5.91
C LYS A 103 -2.34 3.07 -5.74
N MET A 104 -3.45 3.75 -6.03
CA MET A 104 -4.79 3.16 -6.13
C MET A 104 -4.87 2.20 -7.33
N LYS A 105 -4.99 0.88 -7.08
CA LYS A 105 -5.04 -0.09 -8.17
C LYS A 105 -5.84 -1.35 -7.90
N THR A 106 -6.32 -1.99 -8.96
CA THR A 106 -6.80 -3.37 -8.94
C THR A 106 -5.62 -4.36 -8.86
N HIS A 107 -5.88 -5.59 -8.42
CA HIS A 107 -4.84 -6.61 -8.27
C HIS A 107 -5.36 -8.01 -8.61
N HIS A 108 -4.67 -8.71 -9.50
CA HIS A 108 -5.10 -10.01 -10.03
C HIS A 108 -5.16 -11.16 -9.01
N TRP A 109 -4.55 -11.05 -7.83
CA TRP A 109 -4.73 -12.03 -6.74
C TRP A 109 -5.50 -11.53 -5.53
N ALA A 110 -5.64 -10.22 -5.34
CA ALA A 110 -6.15 -9.65 -4.09
C ALA A 110 -7.41 -8.81 -4.28
N GLY A 111 -7.87 -8.64 -5.53
CA GLY A 111 -8.92 -7.71 -5.92
C GLY A 111 -8.38 -6.29 -6.07
N VAL A 112 -7.74 -5.75 -5.03
CA VAL A 112 -7.20 -4.38 -4.98
C VAL A 112 -5.82 -4.34 -4.31
N THR A 113 -5.05 -3.28 -4.57
CA THR A 113 -3.86 -2.91 -3.80
C THR A 113 -3.99 -1.47 -3.36
N LEU A 114 -3.94 -1.30 -2.04
CA LEU A 114 -4.08 -0.04 -1.33
C LEU A 114 -3.09 -0.10 -0.14
N SER A 115 -3.37 0.57 0.96
CA SER A 115 -2.42 0.88 2.04
C SER A 115 -1.98 -0.35 2.81
N LEU A 116 -2.90 -1.25 3.18
CA LEU A 116 -2.54 -2.46 3.93
C LEU A 116 -1.75 -3.44 3.06
N LYS A 117 -2.20 -3.65 1.81
CA LYS A 117 -1.47 -4.53 0.88
C LYS A 117 -0.10 -3.97 0.51
N ASN A 118 0.08 -2.65 0.54
CA ASN A 118 1.38 -2.00 0.33
C ASN A 118 2.43 -2.44 1.36
N MET A 119 2.02 -2.83 2.58
CA MET A 119 2.95 -3.31 3.61
C MET A 119 3.62 -4.63 3.24
N LEU A 120 3.05 -5.40 2.29
CA LEU A 120 3.79 -6.53 1.70
C LEU A 120 5.10 -6.06 1.06
N GLY A 121 5.13 -4.82 0.54
CA GLY A 121 6.28 -4.11 0.00
C GLY A 121 7.44 -3.99 0.98
N VAL A 122 7.16 -3.86 2.28
CA VAL A 122 8.19 -3.74 3.33
C VAL A 122 9.07 -4.99 3.44
N LEU A 123 8.52 -6.16 3.14
CA LEU A 123 9.24 -7.40 3.39
C LEU A 123 10.42 -7.59 2.40
N PRO A 124 11.62 -7.94 2.89
CA PRO A 124 12.82 -8.00 2.07
C PRO A 124 12.83 -9.25 1.18
N GLY A 125 12.97 -9.05 -0.13
CA GLY A 125 13.05 -10.13 -1.13
C GLY A 125 14.15 -11.15 -0.85
N ILE A 126 15.28 -10.74 -0.23
CA ILE A 126 16.36 -11.65 0.17
C ILE A 126 15.92 -12.70 1.20
N LYS A 127 14.85 -12.45 1.98
CA LYS A 127 14.28 -13.42 2.94
C LYS A 127 13.06 -14.15 2.39
N TYR A 128 12.27 -13.52 1.54
CA TYR A 128 10.96 -14.03 1.12
C TYR A 128 10.89 -14.48 -0.35
N GLY A 129 11.97 -14.29 -1.11
CA GLY A 129 12.05 -14.51 -2.55
C GLY A 129 11.44 -13.36 -3.35
N TRP A 130 11.44 -13.51 -4.67
CA TRP A 130 10.84 -12.56 -5.62
C TRP A 130 9.75 -13.28 -6.44
N PRO A 131 8.51 -12.76 -6.53
CA PRO A 131 7.92 -11.61 -5.83
C PRO A 131 7.35 -11.95 -4.44
N LYS A 132 8.19 -12.47 -3.53
CA LYS A 132 7.78 -12.90 -2.18
C LYS A 132 6.83 -14.12 -2.24
N ASN A 133 7.17 -15.08 -3.13
CA ASN A 133 6.34 -16.23 -3.49
C ASN A 133 5.77 -16.98 -2.29
N ARG A 134 6.57 -17.15 -1.23
CA ARG A 134 6.12 -17.87 -0.03
C ARG A 134 4.86 -17.26 0.58
N LEU A 135 4.72 -15.94 0.56
CA LEU A 135 3.55 -15.24 1.13
C LEU A 135 2.32 -15.33 0.23
N HIS A 136 2.54 -15.48 -1.08
CA HIS A 136 1.46 -15.69 -2.04
C HIS A 136 0.92 -17.12 -2.00
N THR A 137 1.75 -18.10 -1.66
CA THR A 137 1.36 -19.52 -1.64
C THR A 137 0.76 -19.98 -0.30
N ILE A 138 1.04 -19.31 0.81
CA ILE A 138 0.55 -19.70 2.15
C ILE A 138 -0.82 -19.11 2.51
N GLY A 139 -1.33 -18.17 1.72
CA GLY A 139 -2.51 -17.37 2.06
C GLY A 139 -2.21 -15.89 1.97
N LEU A 140 -2.44 -15.29 0.80
CA LEU A 140 -2.10 -13.90 0.53
C LEU A 140 -2.88 -12.92 1.43
N HIS A 141 -4.15 -13.23 1.70
CA HIS A 141 -5.03 -12.35 2.46
C HIS A 141 -4.66 -12.35 3.94
N GLU A 142 -4.40 -13.54 4.50
CA GLU A 142 -3.90 -13.76 5.85
C GLU A 142 -2.53 -13.12 6.02
N ALA A 143 -1.63 -13.27 5.03
CA ALA A 143 -0.32 -12.64 5.06
C ALA A 143 -0.41 -11.11 5.11
N ILE A 144 -1.32 -10.48 4.37
CA ILE A 144 -1.51 -9.02 4.42
C ILE A 144 -1.93 -8.58 5.83
N VAL A 145 -2.85 -9.32 6.46
CA VAL A 145 -3.33 -9.00 7.82
C VAL A 145 -2.24 -9.23 8.87
N ASP A 146 -1.51 -10.34 8.77
CA ASP A 146 -0.36 -10.64 9.64
C ASP A 146 0.70 -9.52 9.57
N ILE A 147 1.02 -9.06 8.36
CA ILE A 147 1.95 -7.94 8.16
C ILE A 147 1.36 -6.64 8.70
N GLY A 148 0.06 -6.40 8.52
CA GLY A 148 -0.63 -5.24 9.08
C GLY A 148 -0.51 -5.17 10.61
N TYR A 149 -0.68 -6.29 11.31
CA TYR A 149 -0.52 -6.35 12.77
C TYR A 149 0.94 -6.23 13.24
N THR A 150 1.90 -6.66 12.41
CA THR A 150 3.34 -6.59 12.75
C THR A 150 3.95 -5.22 12.43
N VAL A 151 3.68 -4.67 11.25
CA VAL A 151 4.27 -3.39 10.79
C VAL A 151 3.48 -2.18 11.29
N ARG A 152 2.14 -2.29 11.37
CA ARG A 152 1.22 -1.23 11.81
C ARG A 152 1.49 0.13 11.13
N PRO A 153 1.14 0.30 9.85
CA PRO A 153 1.19 1.62 9.23
C PRO A 153 0.28 2.59 10.00
N HIS A 154 0.77 3.80 10.22
CA HIS A 154 0.14 4.81 11.07
C HIS A 154 -0.68 5.83 10.27
N PHE A 155 -0.39 5.95 8.99
CA PHE A 155 -1.06 6.89 8.10
C PHE A 155 -1.03 6.36 6.67
N ALA A 156 -2.11 6.59 5.93
CA ALA A 156 -2.25 6.24 4.53
C ALA A 156 -2.36 7.51 3.68
N ILE A 157 -1.69 7.51 2.54
CA ILE A 157 -1.86 8.49 1.46
C ILE A 157 -1.98 7.68 0.16
N ILE A 158 -3.20 7.37 -0.23
CA ILE A 158 -3.50 6.61 -1.44
C ILE A 158 -3.54 7.56 -2.62
N ASP A 159 -2.59 7.39 -3.54
CA ASP A 159 -2.51 8.15 -4.79
C ASP A 159 -3.45 7.55 -5.85
N GLY A 160 -4.57 8.23 -6.05
CA GLY A 160 -5.52 7.99 -7.12
C GLY A 160 -5.55 9.10 -8.17
N VAL A 161 -4.47 9.86 -8.39
CA VAL A 161 -4.43 10.85 -9.50
C VAL A 161 -4.67 10.10 -10.82
N TYR A 162 -3.80 9.14 -11.09
CA TYR A 162 -4.04 8.03 -12.01
C TYR A 162 -3.99 6.74 -11.20
N GLY A 163 -5.05 5.95 -11.19
CA GLY A 163 -5.02 4.58 -10.71
C GLY A 163 -4.68 3.58 -11.82
N ILE A 164 -4.64 2.30 -11.47
CA ILE A 164 -4.51 1.18 -12.42
C ILE A 164 -5.75 0.28 -12.31
N GLU A 165 -6.40 0.00 -13.43
CA GLU A 165 -7.57 -0.88 -13.51
C GLU A 165 -7.30 -2.14 -14.36
N GLY A 166 -8.15 -3.17 -14.25
CA GLY A 166 -7.99 -4.42 -14.98
C GLY A 166 -6.93 -5.35 -14.35
N ASN A 167 -5.99 -5.83 -15.16
CA ASN A 167 -4.98 -6.82 -14.76
C ASN A 167 -3.78 -6.21 -14.01
N GLY A 168 -4.06 -5.44 -12.96
CA GLY A 168 -3.03 -4.91 -12.07
C GLY A 168 -2.32 -6.00 -11.25
N PRO A 169 -1.17 -5.70 -10.64
CA PRO A 169 -0.62 -4.37 -10.48
C PRO A 169 0.33 -3.94 -11.61
N LEU A 170 0.72 -4.84 -12.52
CA LEU A 170 1.72 -4.57 -13.57
C LEU A 170 1.13 -4.44 -14.98
N PHE A 171 0.03 -5.13 -15.29
CA PHE A 171 -0.51 -5.25 -16.65
C PHE A 171 -1.89 -4.61 -16.81
N GLY A 172 -2.25 -3.69 -15.92
CA GLY A 172 -3.51 -2.96 -15.99
C GLY A 172 -3.44 -1.72 -16.86
N ASP A 173 -4.58 -1.08 -17.08
CA ASP A 173 -4.71 0.19 -17.81
C ASP A 173 -4.65 1.37 -16.83
N ASN A 174 -4.07 2.49 -17.27
CA ASN A 174 -4.17 3.76 -16.54
C ASN A 174 -5.63 4.22 -16.45
N LYS A 175 -6.08 4.61 -15.27
CA LYS A 175 -7.41 5.17 -15.02
C LYS A 175 -7.27 6.50 -14.30
N PHE A 176 -7.60 7.61 -14.95
CA PHE A 176 -7.63 8.91 -14.26
C PHE A 176 -8.76 8.92 -13.22
N ALA A 177 -8.42 8.90 -11.94
CA ALA A 177 -9.39 8.98 -10.85
C ALA A 177 -9.42 10.37 -10.19
N GLY A 178 -8.31 11.13 -10.27
CA GLY A 178 -8.25 12.53 -9.86
C GLY A 178 -8.43 12.77 -8.36
N VAL A 179 -8.09 11.78 -7.52
CA VAL A 179 -8.31 11.84 -6.06
C VAL A 179 -7.07 11.45 -5.27
N LEU A 180 -6.95 11.98 -4.06
CA LEU A 180 -6.10 11.45 -3.00
C LEU A 180 -6.99 11.02 -1.84
N VAL A 181 -6.70 9.87 -1.23
CA VAL A 181 -7.39 9.41 -0.01
C VAL A 181 -6.37 9.33 1.11
N MET A 182 -6.62 10.06 2.20
CA MET A 182 -5.70 10.15 3.33
C MET A 182 -6.43 9.85 4.64
N SER A 183 -5.78 9.13 5.56
CA SER A 183 -6.34 8.77 6.85
C SER A 183 -5.23 8.27 7.78
N ASP A 184 -5.38 8.48 9.09
CA ASP A 184 -4.61 7.78 10.13
C ASP A 184 -5.10 6.34 10.34
N ASP A 185 -6.37 6.06 10.05
CA ASP A 185 -6.87 4.70 9.89
C ASP A 185 -6.64 4.19 8.45
N CYS A 186 -5.60 3.37 8.27
CA CYS A 186 -5.26 2.78 6.97
C CYS A 186 -6.35 1.85 6.42
N LEU A 187 -7.12 1.17 7.28
CA LEU A 187 -8.21 0.30 6.83
C LEU A 187 -9.41 1.16 6.36
N ALA A 188 -9.67 2.28 7.03
CA ALA A 188 -10.68 3.24 6.61
C ALA A 188 -10.32 3.88 5.25
N ALA A 189 -9.06 4.29 5.06
CA ALA A 189 -8.58 4.78 3.77
C ALA A 189 -8.79 3.74 2.66
N ASP A 190 -8.42 2.48 2.92
CA ASP A 190 -8.59 1.40 1.95
C ASP A 190 -10.08 1.18 1.63
N ALA A 191 -10.96 1.24 2.64
CA ALA A 191 -12.40 1.08 2.46
C ALA A 191 -13.03 2.23 1.65
N VAL A 192 -12.59 3.48 1.88
CA VAL A 192 -13.03 4.64 1.09
C VAL A 192 -12.53 4.53 -0.35
N ALA A 193 -11.25 4.20 -0.55
CA ALA A 193 -10.70 3.99 -1.89
C ALA A 193 -11.42 2.88 -2.66
N CYS A 194 -11.76 1.76 -2.00
CA CYS A 194 -12.60 0.72 -2.59
C CYS A 194 -13.95 1.28 -3.09
N ARG A 195 -14.65 2.07 -2.26
CA ARG A 195 -15.94 2.66 -2.66
C ARG A 195 -15.79 3.59 -3.87
N ILE A 196 -14.72 4.38 -3.93
CA ILE A 196 -14.40 5.22 -5.08
C ILE A 196 -14.19 4.37 -6.33
N MET A 197 -13.49 3.23 -6.22
CA MET A 197 -13.24 2.29 -7.33
C MET A 197 -14.48 1.46 -7.75
N GLY A 198 -15.63 1.64 -7.08
CA GLY A 198 -16.83 0.82 -7.29
C GLY A 198 -16.71 -0.60 -6.73
N VAL A 199 -15.88 -0.79 -5.70
CA VAL A 199 -15.61 -2.05 -5.01
C VAL A 199 -16.22 -2.00 -3.61
N ASN A 200 -16.93 -3.06 -3.23
CA ASN A 200 -17.44 -3.26 -1.89
C ASN A 200 -16.30 -3.73 -0.97
N PRO A 201 -15.85 -2.90 0.01
CA PRO A 201 -14.73 -3.27 0.86
C PRO A 201 -15.01 -4.52 1.71
N GLY A 202 -16.26 -4.78 2.09
CA GLY A 202 -16.65 -5.98 2.83
C GLY A 202 -16.58 -7.28 2.04
N ARG A 203 -16.38 -7.21 0.71
CA ARG A 203 -16.18 -8.37 -0.16
C ARG A 203 -14.72 -8.63 -0.49
N VAL A 204 -13.82 -7.67 -0.20
CA VAL A 204 -12.37 -7.84 -0.36
C VAL A 204 -11.86 -8.62 0.85
N GLU A 205 -11.35 -9.83 0.62
CA GLU A 205 -11.09 -10.79 1.70
C GLU A 205 -10.15 -10.25 2.78
N TYR A 206 -9.02 -9.65 2.39
CA TYR A 206 -8.06 -9.13 3.38
C TYR A 206 -8.61 -7.92 4.16
N LEU A 207 -9.47 -7.08 3.57
CA LEU A 207 -10.11 -5.96 4.27
C LEU A 207 -11.17 -6.49 5.24
N LYS A 208 -11.93 -7.51 4.83
CA LYS A 208 -12.91 -8.19 5.68
C LYS A 208 -12.23 -8.84 6.89
N LEU A 209 -11.11 -9.53 6.68
CA LEU A 209 -10.31 -10.11 7.76
C LEU A 209 -9.76 -9.03 8.69
N ALA A 210 -9.18 -7.94 8.14
CA ALA A 210 -8.64 -6.83 8.91
C ALA A 210 -9.69 -6.07 9.75
N ALA A 211 -10.96 -6.08 9.32
CA ALA A 211 -12.07 -5.43 10.01
C ALA A 211 -12.65 -6.29 11.16
N GLY A 212 -12.30 -7.58 11.22
CA GLY A 212 -12.70 -8.48 12.29
C GLY A 212 -11.63 -8.56 13.38
N PRO A 213 -12.01 -8.84 14.65
CA PRO A 213 -11.03 -9.22 15.66
C PRO A 213 -10.43 -10.59 15.31
N VAL A 214 -9.11 -10.73 15.47
CA VAL A 214 -8.43 -12.03 15.30
C VAL A 214 -8.67 -12.91 16.53
N ASP A 215 -8.51 -12.31 17.72
CA ASP A 215 -8.90 -12.90 19.02
C ASP A 215 -9.33 -11.77 19.98
N ALA A 216 -9.68 -12.12 21.23
CA ALA A 216 -10.14 -11.15 22.23
C ALA A 216 -9.09 -10.08 22.61
N ARG A 217 -7.80 -10.28 22.29
CA ARG A 217 -6.69 -9.38 22.62
C ARG A 217 -6.21 -8.57 21.41
N LEU A 218 -6.60 -8.95 20.19
CA LEU A 218 -6.23 -8.29 18.95
C LEU A 218 -7.47 -7.67 18.29
N PRO A 219 -7.74 -6.37 18.57
CA PRO A 219 -8.85 -5.67 17.93
C PRO A 219 -8.62 -5.56 16.42
N PRO A 220 -9.66 -5.21 15.64
CA PRO A 220 -9.52 -4.90 14.22
C PRO A 220 -8.37 -3.92 13.94
N LEU A 221 -7.75 -4.03 12.76
CA LEU A 221 -6.69 -3.11 12.33
C LEU A 221 -7.20 -1.69 12.08
N GLY A 222 -8.51 -1.52 11.95
CA GLY A 222 -9.18 -0.24 11.80
C GLY A 222 -10.64 -0.44 11.51
N ASN A 223 -11.25 0.54 10.85
CA ASN A 223 -12.67 0.56 10.58
C ASN A 223 -12.98 0.52 9.08
N THR A 224 -14.02 -0.23 8.70
CA THR A 224 -14.56 -0.25 7.34
C THR A 224 -15.95 0.35 7.22
N LYS A 225 -16.60 0.69 8.35
CA LYS A 225 -17.98 1.20 8.46
C LYS A 225 -17.97 2.57 9.15
N ASP A 226 -19.04 3.35 9.03
CA ASP A 226 -19.21 4.59 9.79
C ASP A 226 -17.99 5.53 9.72
N ILE A 227 -17.43 5.67 8.51
CA ILE A 227 -16.24 6.48 8.25
C ILE A 227 -16.69 7.90 7.93
N GLU A 228 -16.24 8.87 8.71
CA GLU A 228 -16.41 10.28 8.42
C GLU A 228 -15.48 10.70 7.27
N VAL A 229 -16.03 11.38 6.27
CA VAL A 229 -15.26 11.91 5.13
C VAL A 229 -15.42 13.41 5.10
N THR A 230 -14.33 14.14 5.34
CA THR A 230 -14.30 15.61 5.38
C THR A 230 -14.10 16.27 4.01
N GLY A 231 -13.67 15.49 3.01
CA GLY A 231 -13.54 15.91 1.61
C GLY A 231 -14.77 15.57 0.76
N ALA A 232 -14.55 15.42 -0.56
CA ALA A 232 -15.61 14.96 -1.45
C ALA A 232 -16.10 13.56 -1.05
N ALA A 233 -17.43 13.39 -0.95
CA ALA A 233 -18.02 12.09 -0.63
C ALA A 233 -17.59 11.04 -1.67
N ALA A 234 -17.27 9.82 -1.21
CA ALA A 234 -16.80 8.74 -2.09
C ALA A 234 -17.75 8.46 -3.27
N ALA A 235 -19.07 8.60 -3.05
CA ALA A 235 -20.07 8.44 -4.09
C ALA A 235 -20.02 9.54 -5.17
N ALA A 236 -19.64 10.77 -4.81
CA ALA A 236 -19.57 11.90 -5.74
C ALA A 236 -18.36 11.83 -6.67
N VAL A 237 -17.29 11.14 -6.24
CA VAL A 237 -16.07 10.93 -7.03
C VAL A 237 -15.90 9.49 -7.48
N ARG A 238 -16.95 8.66 -7.33
CA ARG A 238 -16.91 7.25 -7.69
C ARG A 238 -16.64 7.10 -9.19
N GLN A 239 -15.68 6.25 -9.50
CA GLN A 239 -15.38 5.79 -10.84
C GLN A 239 -15.20 4.28 -10.79
N ASP A 240 -16.03 3.54 -11.52
CA ASP A 240 -15.92 2.09 -11.53
C ASP A 240 -14.67 1.64 -12.30
N PHE A 241 -13.68 1.14 -11.58
CA PHE A 241 -12.46 0.61 -12.18
C PHE A 241 -12.78 -0.72 -12.83
N LYS A 242 -12.28 -1.02 -14.04
CA LYS A 242 -12.37 -2.38 -14.62
C LYS A 242 -11.82 -3.42 -13.65
N LEU A 243 -12.57 -4.50 -13.42
CA LEU A 243 -12.13 -5.65 -12.61
C LEU A 243 -11.95 -6.86 -13.53
N LEU A 244 -11.05 -7.77 -13.16
CA LEU A 244 -11.00 -9.10 -13.78
C LEU A 244 -12.29 -9.86 -13.48
N ASP A 245 -12.62 -10.83 -14.34
CA ASP A 245 -13.89 -11.56 -14.28
C ASP A 245 -14.12 -12.26 -12.93
N GLU A 246 -13.07 -12.86 -12.37
CA GLU A 246 -13.08 -13.49 -11.04
C GLU A 246 -13.39 -12.51 -9.88
N PHE A 247 -13.15 -11.21 -10.08
CA PHE A 247 -13.41 -10.16 -9.10
C PHE A 247 -14.70 -9.37 -9.36
N ARG A 248 -15.50 -9.72 -10.38
CA ARG A 248 -16.81 -9.06 -10.61
C ARG A 248 -17.72 -9.12 -9.37
N ARG A 249 -17.61 -10.18 -8.57
CA ARG A 249 -18.34 -10.34 -7.30
C ARG A 249 -18.05 -9.23 -6.28
N LEU A 250 -16.92 -8.54 -6.41
CA LEU A 250 -16.50 -7.49 -5.48
C LEU A 250 -17.24 -6.16 -5.67
N ARG A 251 -18.07 -6.00 -6.71
CA ARG A 251 -18.76 -4.72 -6.98
C ARG A 251 -19.64 -4.23 -5.83
N LEU A 252 -19.66 -2.90 -5.67
CA LEU A 252 -20.54 -2.16 -4.76
C LEU A 252 -22.00 -2.26 -5.22
#